data_AF-A0A968CJJ1-F1
#
_entry.id   AF-A0A968CJJ1-F1
#
_cell.length_a   1.000
_cell.length_b   1.000
_cell.length_c   1.000
_cell.angle_alpha   90.00
_cell.angle_beta   90.00
_cell.angle_gamma   90.00
#
_symmetry.space_group_name_H-M   'P 1'
#
loop_
_entity.id
_entity.type
_entity.pdbx_description
1 polymer ?
#
loop_
_entity_poly.entity_id
_entity_poly.type
_entity_poly.pdbx_seq_one_letter_code
_entity_poly.pdbx_strand_id
1 'polypeptide(L)'
;MADLARRLAAMGYHRTDRVEARGEFAVRGGIVDVFPAQADDPVRVDFWGDEVDDLRAFGVGDQRSQEALDRVVIYPAREFRPDAGVVESAARLLRTDPWNASVWDRLVEG
;
A
#
# COMPACT_ATOMS: atom_id res chain seq x y z
N MET A 1 -2.49 -8.15 12.53
CA MET A 1 -2.66 -8.06 11.06
C MET A 1 -3.62 -6.98 10.54
N ALA A 2 -4.89 -6.93 10.98
CA ALA A 2 -5.86 -5.97 10.42
C ALA A 2 -5.42 -4.50 10.54
N ASP A 3 -4.64 -4.18 11.59
CA ASP A 3 -4.06 -2.86 11.76
C ASP A 3 -2.99 -2.52 10.71
N LEU A 4 -2.10 -3.45 10.39
CA LEU A 4 -1.08 -3.26 9.35
C LEU A 4 -1.73 -3.02 7.98
N ALA A 5 -2.74 -3.82 7.61
CA ALA A 5 -3.46 -3.63 6.35
C ALA A 5 -4.12 -2.24 6.24
N ARG A 6 -4.75 -1.76 7.33
CA ARG A 6 -5.31 -0.41 7.39
C ARG A 6 -4.22 0.67 7.26
N ARG A 7 -3.07 0.48 7.91
CA ARG A 7 -1.94 1.42 7.84
C ARG A 7 -1.31 1.45 6.45
N LEU A 8 -1.16 0.31 5.78
CA LEU A 8 -0.67 0.22 4.40
C LEU A 8 -1.60 0.98 3.43
N ALA A 9 -2.91 0.73 3.50
CA ALA A 9 -3.88 1.48 2.70
C ALA A 9 -3.82 2.99 3.00
N ALA A 10 -3.75 3.37 4.27
CA ALA A 10 -3.62 4.78 4.68
C ALA A 10 -2.29 5.44 4.27
N MET A 11 -1.27 4.64 3.96
CA MET A 11 0.03 5.04 3.41
C MET A 11 0.04 5.07 1.87
N GLY A 12 -1.10 4.84 1.22
CA GLY A 12 -1.26 4.92 -0.23
C GLY A 12 -0.98 3.62 -0.97
N TYR A 13 -0.87 2.48 -0.27
CA TYR A 13 -0.70 1.19 -0.91
C TYR A 13 -2.03 0.64 -1.45
N HIS A 14 -1.97 0.03 -2.62
CA HIS A 14 -3.11 -0.61 -3.27
C HIS A 14 -3.28 -2.04 -2.79
N ARG A 15 -4.46 -2.36 -2.27
CA ARG A 15 -4.79 -3.73 -1.87
C ARG A 15 -5.15 -4.55 -3.09
N THR A 16 -4.49 -5.68 -3.27
CA THR A 16 -4.71 -6.63 -4.37
C THR A 16 -4.84 -8.06 -3.82
N ASP A 17 -5.18 -9.00 -4.70
CA ASP A 17 -5.19 -10.43 -4.34
C ASP A 17 -3.76 -11.02 -4.34
N ARG A 18 -2.91 -10.48 -5.21
CA ARG A 18 -1.52 -10.87 -5.40
C ARG A 18 -0.67 -9.63 -5.65
N VAL A 19 0.51 -9.61 -5.02
CA VAL A 19 1.48 -8.52 -5.18
C VAL A 19 2.31 -8.77 -6.43
N GLU A 20 2.21 -7.84 -7.38
CA GLU A 20 2.88 -7.87 -8.67
C GLU A 20 3.70 -6.61 -8.94
N ALA A 21 3.38 -5.50 -8.28
CA ALA A 21 4.06 -4.23 -8.46
C ALA A 21 4.34 -3.52 -7.13
N ARG A 22 5.30 -2.59 -7.17
CA ARG A 22 5.61 -1.66 -6.08
C ARG A 22 4.37 -0.86 -5.68
N GLY A 23 4.20 -0.65 -4.38
CA GLY A 23 3.03 0.04 -3.84
C GLY A 23 1.81 -0.85 -3.68
N GLU A 24 1.92 -2.15 -3.91
CA GLU A 24 0.82 -3.11 -3.67
C GLU A 24 1.01 -3.88 -2.37
N PHE A 25 -0.10 -4.36 -1.82
CA PHE A 25 -0.10 -5.34 -0.74
C PHE A 25 -1.28 -6.31 -0.86
N ALA A 26 -1.08 -7.54 -0.36
CA ALA A 26 -2.10 -8.58 -0.30
C ALA A 26 -2.17 -9.16 1.12
N VAL A 27 -3.35 -9.62 1.53
CA VAL A 27 -3.57 -10.25 2.84
C VAL A 27 -4.22 -11.62 2.63
N ARG A 28 -3.58 -12.67 3.12
CA ARG A 28 -4.02 -14.06 2.95
C ARG A 28 -3.87 -14.83 4.27
N GLY A 29 -4.95 -14.95 5.04
CA GLY A 29 -4.92 -15.62 6.35
C GLY A 29 -3.95 -14.92 7.30
N GLY A 30 -2.90 -15.64 7.73
CA GLY A 30 -1.80 -15.15 8.59
C GLY A 30 -0.72 -14.34 7.86
N ILE A 31 -0.80 -14.22 6.53
CA ILE A 31 0.27 -13.61 5.73
C ILE A 31 -0.12 -12.22 5.20
N VAL A 32 0.83 -11.29 5.23
CA VAL A 32 0.78 -10.03 4.47
C VAL A 32 1.95 -9.99 3.50
N ASP A 33 1.65 -9.97 2.20
CA ASP A 33 2.64 -9.65 1.17
C ASP A 33 2.57 -8.14 0.91
N VAL A 34 3.72 -7.48 0.81
CA VAL A 34 3.81 -6.06 0.48
C VAL A 34 5.02 -5.80 -0.39
N PHE A 35 4.88 -4.98 -1.43
CA PHE A 35 6.02 -4.49 -2.20
C PHE A 35 6.27 -3.03 -1.87
N PRO A 36 7.22 -2.71 -0.97
CA PRO A 36 7.49 -1.33 -0.62
C PRO A 36 7.88 -0.51 -1.85
N ALA A 37 7.38 0.72 -1.95
CA ALA A 37 7.58 1.53 -3.16
C ALA A 37 9.07 1.76 -3.48
N GLN A 38 9.91 1.80 -2.44
CA GLN A 38 11.34 2.09 -2.51
C GLN A 38 12.25 0.86 -2.36
N ALA A 39 11.73 -0.34 -2.08
CA ALA A 39 12.54 -1.55 -1.86
C ALA A 39 12.75 -2.34 -3.15
N ASP A 40 13.84 -3.10 -3.28
CA ASP A 40 14.11 -3.85 -4.52
C ASP A 40 13.17 -5.03 -4.73
N ASP A 41 12.85 -5.74 -3.65
CA ASP A 41 12.02 -6.94 -3.65
C ASP A 41 10.79 -6.79 -2.75
N PRO A 42 9.68 -7.51 -3.04
CA PRO A 42 8.54 -7.57 -2.15
C PRO A 42 8.85 -8.46 -0.95
N VAL A 43 8.16 -8.17 0.16
CA VAL A 43 8.35 -8.83 1.44
C VAL A 43 7.06 -9.54 1.84
N ARG A 44 7.21 -10.80 2.24
CA ARG A 44 6.19 -11.61 2.90
C ARG A 44 6.40 -11.53 4.40
N VAL A 45 5.35 -11.11 5.09
CA VAL A 45 5.26 -11.08 6.55
C VAL A 45 4.32 -12.18 7.00
N ASP A 46 4.84 -13.20 7.66
CA ASP A 46 4.03 -14.25 8.28
C ASP A 46 3.75 -13.90 9.73
N PHE A 47 2.51 -14.08 10.16
CA PHE A 47 2.05 -13.77 11.52
C PHE A 47 1.58 -15.02 12.25
N TRP A 48 1.99 -15.12 13.50
CA TRP A 48 1.41 -16.03 14.48
C TRP A 48 0.61 -15.21 15.51
N GLY A 49 -0.70 -15.11 15.29
CA GLY A 49 -1.55 -14.23 16.10
C GLY A 49 -1.30 -12.76 15.79
N ASP A 50 -0.76 -12.02 16.75
CA ASP A 50 -0.40 -10.61 16.65
C ASP A 50 1.11 -10.36 16.52
N GLU A 51 1.93 -11.41 16.57
CA GLU A 51 3.37 -11.35 16.41
C GLU A 51 3.80 -11.70 14.98
N VAL A 52 4.91 -11.12 14.54
CA VAL A 52 5.58 -11.49 13.28
C VAL A 52 6.44 -12.72 13.56
N ASP A 53 6.13 -13.82 12.88
CA ASP A 53 6.83 -15.10 13.01
C ASP A 53 8.00 -15.20 12.01
N ASP A 54 7.78 -14.76 10.77
CA ASP A 54 8.78 -14.82 9.70
C ASP A 54 8.68 -13.62 8.74
N LEU A 55 9.82 -13.23 8.20
CA LEU A 55 9.96 -12.15 7.22
C LEU A 55 10.86 -12.62 6.09
N ARG A 56 10.37 -12.60 4.86
CA ARG A 56 11.17 -13.02 3.70
C ARG A 56 10.95 -12.13 2.49
N ALA A 57 12.00 -11.90 1.72
CA ALA A 57 11.84 -11.48 0.33
C ALA A 57 11.17 -12.60 -0.49
N PHE A 58 10.49 -12.27 -1.58
CA PHE A 58 9.97 -13.27 -2.50
C PHE A 58 9.99 -12.81 -3.96
N GLY A 59 10.05 -13.75 -4.89
CA GLY A 59 10.03 -13.44 -6.32
C GLY A 59 8.63 -13.05 -6.79
N VAL A 60 8.47 -11.92 -7.47
CA VAL A 60 7.16 -11.51 -8.03
C VAL A 60 6.61 -12.52 -9.04
N GLY A 61 7.47 -13.07 -9.91
CA GLY A 61 7.06 -13.94 -11.00
C GLY A 61 6.57 -15.32 -10.55
N ASP A 62 7.21 -15.90 -9.53
CA ASP A 62 6.94 -17.25 -9.05
C ASP A 62 6.26 -17.30 -7.67
N GLN A 63 6.21 -16.15 -6.96
CA GLN A 63 5.63 -15.98 -5.63
C GLN A 63 6.29 -16.86 -4.56
N ARG A 64 7.54 -17.28 -4.80
CA ARG A 64 8.31 -18.14 -3.90
C ARG A 64 9.19 -17.31 -2.98
N SER A 65 9.18 -17.67 -1.70
CA SER A 65 10.06 -17.06 -0.71
C SER A 65 11.53 -17.29 -1.07
N GLN A 66 12.35 -16.28 -0.78
CA GLN A 66 13.78 -16.24 -1.03
C GLN A 66 14.51 -16.00 0.29
N GLU A 67 15.23 -14.88 0.42
CA GLU A 67 16.05 -14.52 1.57
C GLU A 67 15.19 -14.17 2.79
N ALA A 68 15.63 -14.61 3.98
CA ALA A 68 15.03 -14.20 5.25
C ALA A 68 15.53 -12.80 5.66
N LEU A 69 14.67 -12.01 6.28
CA LEU A 69 14.95 -10.64 6.66
C LEU A 69 14.77 -10.46 8.16
N ASP A 70 15.69 -9.78 8.83
CA ASP A 70 15.50 -9.44 10.25
C ASP A 70 14.52 -8.27 10.45
N ARG A 71 14.38 -7.43 9.42
CA ARG A 71 13.58 -6.20 9.48
C ARG A 71 13.19 -5.72 8.08
N VAL A 72 11.99 -5.16 7.97
CA VAL A 72 11.55 -4.35 6.83
C VAL A 72 11.11 -2.96 7.28
N VAL A 73 11.40 -1.93 6.48
CA VAL A 73 10.89 -0.57 6.66
C VAL A 73 10.02 -0.23 5.47
N ILE A 74 8.76 0.15 5.74
CA ILE A 74 7.76 0.45 4.71
C ILE A 74 7.44 1.94 4.81
N TYR A 75 7.86 2.71 3.81
CA TYR A 75 7.53 4.13 3.69
C TYR A 75 6.20 4.30 2.95
N PRO A 76 5.55 5.48 3.03
CA PRO A 76 4.38 5.76 2.21
C PRO A 76 4.63 5.56 0.71
N ALA A 77 3.63 5.03 0.01
CA ALA A 77 3.64 4.85 -1.44
C ALA A 77 3.21 6.12 -2.20
N ARG A 78 2.71 7.13 -1.48
CA ARG A 78 2.34 8.44 -2.03
C ARG A 78 2.96 9.56 -1.20
N GLU A 79 3.45 10.59 -1.87
CA GLU A 79 4.03 11.79 -1.23
C GLU A 79 2.94 12.72 -0.66
N PHE A 80 1.73 12.66 -1.21
CA PHE A 80 0.61 13.50 -0.83
C PHE A 80 -0.59 12.66 -0.44
N ARG A 81 -1.13 12.90 0.76
CA ARG A 81 -2.38 12.30 1.23
C ARG A 81 -3.43 13.39 1.38
N PRO A 82 -4.52 13.36 0.60
CA PRO A 82 -5.63 14.29 0.80
C PRO A 82 -6.20 14.11 2.21
N ASP A 83 -6.36 15.22 2.92
CA ASP A 83 -7.19 15.26 4.13
C ASP A 83 -8.62 15.70 3.78
N ALA A 84 -9.51 15.73 4.76
CA ALA A 84 -10.91 16.10 4.56
C ALA A 84 -11.05 17.50 3.95
N GLY A 85 -10.18 18.45 4.30
CA GLY A 85 -10.20 19.81 3.76
C GLY A 85 -9.73 19.85 2.30
N VAL A 86 -8.72 19.04 1.95
CA VAL A 86 -8.27 18.87 0.56
C VAL A 86 -9.38 18.25 -0.29
N VAL A 87 -10.05 17.20 0.20
CA VAL A 87 -11.16 16.55 -0.50
C VAL A 87 -12.33 17.52 -0.70
N GLU A 88 -12.71 18.29 0.32
CA GLU A 88 -13.76 19.31 0.22
C GLU A 88 -13.40 20.39 -0.81
N SER A 89 -12.13 20.84 -0.79
CA SER A 89 -11.62 21.82 -1.73
C SER A 89 -11.63 21.29 -3.17
N ALA A 90 -11.18 20.05 -3.39
CA ALA A 90 -11.19 19.40 -4.70
C ALA A 90 -12.62 19.23 -5.23
N ALA A 91 -13.57 18.79 -4.38
CA ALA A 91 -14.97 18.68 -4.74
C ALA A 91 -15.60 20.03 -5.13
N ARG A 92 -15.21 21.12 -4.46
CA ARG A 92 -15.62 22.48 -4.84
C ARG A 92 -15.04 22.88 -6.19
N LEU A 93 -13.75 22.65 -6.41
CA LEU A 93 -13.04 23.00 -7.63
C LEU A 93 -13.57 22.23 -8.85
N LEU A 94 -13.97 20.97 -8.70
CA LEU A 94 -14.66 20.22 -9.77
C LEU A 94 -15.89 20.94 -10.33
N ARG A 95 -16.63 21.64 -9.46
CA ARG A 95 -17.86 22.36 -9.88
C ARG A 95 -17.57 23.71 -10.51
N THR A 96 -16.49 24.38 -10.10
CA THR A 96 -16.21 25.77 -10.51
C THR A 96 -15.14 25.88 -11.59
N ASP A 97 -14.26 24.89 -11.69
CA ASP A 97 -13.05 24.96 -12.52
C ASP A 97 -12.76 23.62 -13.24
N PRO A 98 -13.63 23.19 -14.17
CA PRO A 98 -13.65 21.83 -14.72
C PRO A 98 -12.52 21.54 -15.71
N TRP A 99 -11.70 22.53 -16.10
CA TRP A 99 -10.58 22.32 -17.02
C TRP A 99 -9.48 21.41 -16.47
N ASN A 100 -9.51 21.09 -15.17
CA ASN A 100 -8.59 20.15 -14.51
C ASN A 100 -9.31 19.01 -13.77
N ALA A 101 -10.49 18.60 -14.24
CA ALA A 101 -11.34 17.62 -13.56
C ALA A 101 -10.60 16.30 -13.20
N SER A 102 -9.71 15.81 -14.07
CA SER A 102 -8.95 14.58 -13.82
C SER A 102 -7.94 14.66 -12.66
N VAL A 103 -7.47 15.86 -12.30
CA VAL A 103 -6.63 16.05 -11.12
C VAL A 103 -7.49 16.09 -9.86
N TRP A 104 -8.63 16.76 -9.92
CA TRP A 104 -9.52 16.88 -8.77
C TRP A 104 -10.24 15.56 -8.43
N ASP A 105 -10.65 14.78 -9.44
CA ASP A 105 -11.25 13.45 -9.22
C ASP A 105 -10.30 12.52 -8.47
N ARG A 106 -9.03 12.46 -8.88
CA ARG A 106 -8.00 11.65 -8.19
C ARG A 106 -7.79 12.07 -6.73
N LEU A 107 -7.94 13.35 -6.42
CA LEU A 107 -7.81 13.86 -5.06
C LEU A 107 -9.04 13.56 -4.19
N VAL A 108 -10.22 13.45 -4.80
CA VAL A 108 -11.46 13.07 -4.11
C VAL A 108 -11.50 11.56 -3.86
N GLU A 109 -11.02 10.76 -4.80
CA GLU A 109 -11.07 9.29 -4.72
C GLU A 109 -10.00 8.67 -3.81
N GLY A 110 -8.87 9.37 -3.61
CA GLY A 110 -7.78 8.95 -2.71
C GLY A 110 -6.59 8.28 -3.40
#